data_AF-A0AAD8JC96-F1
#
_entry.id   AF-A0AAD8JC96-F1
#
_cell.length_a   1.000
_cell.length_b   1.000
_cell.length_c   1.000
_cell.angle_alpha   90.00
_cell.angle_beta   90.00
_cell.angle_gamma   90.00
#
_symmetry.space_group_name_H-M   'P 1'
#
loop_
_entity.id
_entity.type
_entity.pdbx_description
1 polymer ?
#
loop_
_entity_poly.entity_id
_entity_poly.type
_entity_poly.pdbx_seq_one_letter_code
_entity_poly.pdbx_strand_id
1 'polypeptide(L)'
;MLSFLQADQTHGSLKEEPRTILPQLEEMQKRKVERRNQFLDIVQQIQKIRSEIYASDKIHYTSPIVDETDLSLRKLEELQKELQALQREKSDRLKQVLELLSTLNSLCLVLGMDFQNTVNEVHPSLGDSDGTKSINLATTMLELWNLMDTPVEEQQIFQNVTCNIAASEQELKEPNMLSEDFIDYVEGEVFRLEALKASKMKELVFKKSSADKEKYDLILAERCSKDMI
;
A
#
# COMPACT_ATOMS: atom_id res chain seq x y z
N MET A 1 53.07 -6.64 -77.99
CA MET A 1 51.74 -6.88 -78.55
C MET A 1 50.76 -7.03 -77.41
N LEU A 2 49.62 -6.38 -77.58
CA LEU A 2 48.67 -5.97 -76.56
C LEU A 2 47.90 -7.12 -75.90
N SER A 3 47.69 -6.91 -74.60
CA SER A 3 46.66 -7.40 -73.70
C SER A 3 45.29 -7.67 -74.32
N PHE A 4 44.71 -8.83 -74.03
CA PHE A 4 43.26 -9.03 -74.03
C PHE A 4 42.83 -9.94 -72.86
N LEU A 5 41.94 -9.38 -72.04
CA LEU A 5 40.93 -10.02 -71.18
C LEU A 5 41.39 -10.95 -70.05
N GLN A 6 41.24 -10.48 -68.81
CA GLN A 6 40.11 -10.94 -67.98
C GLN A 6 39.83 -9.90 -66.88
N ALA A 7 38.66 -9.29 -66.99
CA ALA A 7 38.07 -8.49 -65.94
C ALA A 7 37.66 -9.43 -64.81
N ASP A 8 38.23 -9.24 -63.63
CA ASP A 8 37.62 -9.73 -62.40
C ASP A 8 37.02 -8.52 -61.66
N GLN A 9 35.89 -8.05 -62.20
CA GLN A 9 34.93 -7.33 -61.38
C GLN A 9 34.27 -8.38 -60.49
N THR A 10 34.83 -8.60 -59.30
CA THR A 10 34.10 -9.19 -58.17
C THR A 10 33.13 -8.13 -57.66
N HIS A 11 32.13 -7.82 -58.48
CA HIS A 11 30.96 -7.09 -58.08
C HIS A 11 30.17 -8.05 -57.18
N GLY A 12 30.33 -7.92 -55.85
CA GLY A 12 29.39 -8.47 -54.89
C GLY A 12 27.98 -8.14 -55.37
N SER A 13 27.21 -9.19 -55.64
CA SER A 13 25.96 -9.08 -56.38
C SER A 13 24.91 -8.46 -55.47
N LEU A 14 24.21 -7.41 -55.94
CA LEU A 14 22.97 -6.85 -55.34
C LEU A 14 21.88 -7.91 -55.07
N LYS A 15 22.09 -9.17 -55.50
CA LYS A 15 21.24 -10.34 -55.24
C LYS A 15 21.60 -11.10 -53.95
N GLU A 16 22.76 -10.89 -53.35
CA GLU A 16 23.12 -11.49 -52.05
C GLU A 16 22.69 -10.62 -50.85
N GLU A 17 22.71 -9.29 -50.99
CA GLU A 17 22.19 -8.33 -50.00
C GLU A 17 20.78 -8.67 -49.48
N PRO A 18 19.75 -8.97 -50.31
CA PRO A 18 18.42 -9.26 -49.82
C PRO A 18 18.34 -10.55 -48.99
N ARG A 19 19.21 -11.54 -49.24
CA ARG A 19 19.25 -12.78 -48.44
C ARG A 19 19.79 -12.56 -47.04
N THR A 20 20.61 -11.53 -46.85
CA THR A 20 21.17 -11.14 -45.55
C THR A 20 20.28 -10.12 -44.83
N ILE A 21 19.58 -9.25 -45.57
CA ILE A 21 18.69 -8.21 -45.00
C ILE A 21 17.37 -8.81 -44.48
N LEU A 22 16.81 -9.82 -45.14
CA LEU A 22 15.54 -10.44 -44.73
C LEU A 22 15.56 -10.99 -43.29
N PRO A 23 16.53 -11.85 -42.89
CA PRO A 23 16.60 -12.34 -41.51
C PRO A 23 16.88 -11.22 -40.50
N GLN A 24 17.63 -10.18 -40.87
CA GLN A 24 17.84 -9.01 -39.99
C GLN A 24 16.56 -8.21 -39.80
N LEU A 25 15.74 -8.05 -40.84
CA LEU A 25 14.46 -7.38 -40.77
C LEU A 25 13.45 -8.17 -39.91
N GLU A 26 13.38 -9.49 -40.07
CA GLU A 26 12.58 -10.38 -39.23
C GLU A 26 13.00 -10.30 -37.75
N GLU A 27 14.31 -10.29 -37.48
CA GLU A 27 14.84 -10.13 -36.12
C GLU A 27 14.50 -8.75 -35.54
N MET A 28 14.61 -7.68 -36.32
CA MET A 28 14.21 -6.33 -35.90
C MET A 28 12.70 -6.23 -35.62
N GLN A 29 11.87 -6.86 -36.44
CA GLN A 29 10.41 -6.93 -36.22
C GLN A 29 10.09 -7.68 -34.93
N LYS A 30 10.75 -8.83 -34.69
CA LYS A 30 10.59 -9.60 -33.44
C LYS A 30 10.94 -8.75 -32.22
N ARG A 31 12.10 -8.08 -32.22
CA ARG A 31 12.52 -7.19 -31.11
C ARG A 31 11.53 -6.04 -30.91
N LYS A 32 10.95 -5.50 -31.99
CA LYS A 32 9.93 -4.43 -31.91
C LYS A 32 8.64 -4.93 -31.24
N VAL A 33 8.17 -6.13 -31.60
CA VAL A 33 6.98 -6.73 -30.97
C VAL A 33 7.23 -7.03 -29.48
N GLU A 34 8.38 -7.59 -29.14
CA GLU A 34 8.75 -7.87 -27.76
C GLU A 34 8.81 -6.60 -26.90
N ARG A 35 9.42 -5.54 -27.45
CA ARG A 35 9.48 -4.23 -26.81
C ARG A 35 8.09 -3.63 -26.62
N ARG A 36 7.21 -3.72 -27.63
CA ARG A 36 5.81 -3.27 -27.51
C ARG A 36 5.07 -3.99 -26.39
N ASN A 37 5.28 -5.30 -26.25
CA ASN A 37 4.66 -6.08 -25.18
C ASN A 37 5.13 -5.65 -23.79
N GLN A 38 6.43 -5.33 -23.63
CA GLN A 38 6.96 -4.78 -22.38
C GLN A 38 6.30 -3.44 -22.00
N PHE A 39 6.11 -2.55 -22.97
CA PHE A 39 5.40 -1.29 -22.75
C PHE A 39 3.95 -1.51 -22.34
N LEU A 40 3.26 -2.43 -23.01
CA LEU A 40 1.85 -2.74 -22.72
C LEU A 40 1.68 -3.24 -21.29
N ASP A 41 2.56 -4.16 -20.86
CA ASP A 41 2.56 -4.71 -19.51
C ASP A 41 2.80 -3.62 -18.45
N ILE A 42 3.82 -2.76 -18.65
CA ILE A 42 4.11 -1.67 -17.71
C ILE A 42 2.96 -0.67 -17.62
N VAL A 43 2.36 -0.28 -18.76
CA VAL A 43 1.22 0.65 -18.77
C VAL A 43 0.00 0.02 -18.09
N GLN A 44 -0.25 -1.27 -18.29
CA GLN A 44 -1.32 -2.00 -17.59
C GLN A 44 -1.09 -2.02 -16.07
N GLN A 45 0.13 -2.31 -15.62
CA GLN A 45 0.47 -2.30 -14.21
C GLN A 45 0.30 -0.90 -13.60
N ILE A 46 0.75 0.16 -14.28
CA ILE A 46 0.58 1.55 -13.84
C ILE A 46 -0.91 1.89 -13.69
N GLN A 47 -1.73 1.58 -14.70
CA GLN A 47 -3.17 1.86 -14.66
C GLN A 47 -3.85 1.13 -13.51
N LYS A 48 -3.52 -0.15 -13.31
CA LYS A 48 -4.04 -0.96 -12.22
C LYS A 48 -3.69 -0.35 -10.87
N ILE A 49 -2.41 -0.06 -10.62
CA ILE A 49 -1.99 0.54 -9.34
C ILE A 49 -2.69 1.88 -9.15
N ARG A 50 -2.71 2.76 -10.15
CA ARG A 50 -3.41 4.05 -10.06
C ARG A 50 -4.88 3.89 -9.67
N SER A 51 -5.61 2.91 -10.21
CA SER A 51 -7.00 2.66 -9.82
C SER A 51 -7.17 2.12 -8.40
N GLU A 52 -6.11 1.55 -7.81
CA GLU A 52 -6.11 1.07 -6.43
C GLU A 52 -5.80 2.19 -5.43
N ILE A 53 -4.85 3.10 -5.75
CA ILE A 53 -4.47 4.23 -4.87
C ILE A 53 -5.30 5.51 -5.05
N TYR A 54 -5.91 5.73 -6.22
CA TYR A 54 -6.76 6.91 -6.46
C TYR A 54 -8.22 6.49 -6.55
N ALA A 55 -9.10 7.30 -5.95
CA ALA A 55 -10.52 7.01 -5.96
C ALA A 55 -11.06 6.96 -7.41
N SER A 56 -11.92 5.98 -7.69
CA SER A 56 -12.42 5.63 -9.04
C SER A 56 -13.24 6.74 -9.73
N ASP A 57 -13.48 7.88 -9.09
CA ASP A 57 -14.22 8.99 -9.65
C ASP A 57 -13.39 9.70 -10.74
N LYS A 58 -13.53 9.19 -11.97
CA LYS A 58 -13.11 9.74 -13.28
C LYS A 58 -11.89 9.11 -13.95
N ILE A 59 -11.60 7.84 -13.72
CA ILE A 59 -10.80 7.09 -14.71
C ILE A 59 -11.78 6.22 -15.47
N HIS A 60 -12.33 6.76 -16.58
CA HIS A 60 -12.78 5.90 -17.66
C HIS A 60 -11.69 4.85 -17.86
N TYR A 61 -12.05 3.56 -17.91
CA TYR A 61 -11.16 2.49 -18.34
C TYR A 61 -10.66 2.80 -19.76
N THR A 62 -9.73 3.75 -19.89
CA THR A 62 -9.02 4.03 -21.11
C THR A 62 -8.10 2.85 -21.24
N SER A 63 -8.48 1.96 -22.17
CA SER A 63 -7.64 0.84 -22.59
C SER A 63 -6.18 1.31 -22.62
N PRO A 64 -5.21 0.51 -22.13
CA PRO A 64 -3.80 0.85 -22.16
C PRO A 64 -3.37 1.04 -23.61
N ILE A 65 -3.43 2.28 -24.09
CA ILE A 65 -2.97 2.64 -25.42
C ILE A 65 -1.48 2.94 -25.25
N VAL A 66 -0.65 1.98 -25.67
CA VAL A 66 0.77 2.23 -25.87
C VAL A 66 0.89 3.18 -27.06
N ASP A 67 1.56 4.30 -26.85
CA ASP A 67 1.91 5.20 -27.95
C ASP A 67 2.92 4.50 -28.87
N GLU A 68 2.44 4.06 -30.03
CA GLU A 68 3.26 3.38 -31.04
C GLU A 68 4.32 4.28 -31.67
N THR A 69 4.23 5.59 -31.47
CA THR A 69 5.17 6.56 -32.02
C THR A 69 6.43 6.73 -31.17
N ASP A 70 6.38 6.42 -29.86
CA ASP A 70 7.52 6.54 -28.94
C ASP A 70 7.78 5.25 -28.14
N LEU A 71 8.37 4.27 -28.81
CA LEU A 71 8.91 3.05 -28.20
C LEU A 71 10.39 3.21 -27.78
N SER A 72 10.86 4.43 -27.49
CA SER A 72 12.27 4.68 -27.19
C SER A 72 12.73 4.02 -25.87
N LEU A 73 14.04 3.85 -25.69
CA LEU A 73 14.63 3.39 -24.41
C LEU A 73 14.35 4.37 -23.28
N ARG A 74 14.43 5.66 -23.58
CA ARG A 74 14.14 6.72 -22.63
C ARG A 74 12.71 6.64 -22.11
N LYS A 75 11.71 6.46 -23.00
CA LYS A 75 10.31 6.36 -22.58
C LYS A 75 10.04 5.12 -21.71
N LEU A 76 10.69 4.00 -22.02
CA LEU A 76 10.60 2.79 -21.21
C LEU A 76 11.15 3.02 -19.80
N GLU A 77 12.32 3.64 -19.68
CA GLU A 77 12.93 3.99 -18.39
C GLU A 77 12.07 4.97 -17.58
N GLU A 78 11.42 5.94 -18.23
CA GLU A 78 10.48 6.86 -17.59
C GLU A 78 9.27 6.11 -17.00
N LEU A 79 8.64 5.24 -17.80
CA LEU A 79 7.49 4.44 -17.34
C LEU A 79 7.90 3.47 -16.21
N GLN A 80 9.10 2.89 -16.27
CA GLN A 80 9.62 2.06 -15.19
C GLN A 80 9.85 2.84 -13.89
N LYS A 81 10.39 4.06 -13.97
CA LYS A 81 10.53 4.95 -12.80
C LYS A 81 9.18 5.32 -12.21
N GLU A 82 8.19 5.59 -13.07
CA GLU A 82 6.83 5.89 -12.64
C GLU A 82 6.18 4.68 -11.95
N LEU A 83 6.31 3.49 -12.53
CA LEU A 83 5.81 2.25 -11.92
C LEU A 83 6.44 2.02 -10.54
N GLN A 84 7.75 2.20 -10.40
CA GLN A 84 8.44 2.07 -9.11
C GLN A 84 7.96 3.11 -8.08
N ALA A 85 7.71 4.35 -8.51
CA ALA A 85 7.18 5.39 -7.64
C ALA A 85 5.76 5.04 -7.14
N LEU A 86 4.88 4.59 -8.03
CA LEU A 86 3.51 4.17 -7.69
C LEU A 86 3.49 2.92 -6.80
N GLN A 87 4.38 1.96 -7.04
CA GLN A 87 4.54 0.79 -6.16
C GLN A 87 4.98 1.19 -4.75
N ARG A 88 5.92 2.15 -4.64
CA ARG A 88 6.34 2.69 -3.34
C ARG A 88 5.20 3.41 -2.65
N GLU A 89 4.48 4.29 -3.36
CA GLU A 89 3.33 5.01 -2.79
C GLU A 89 2.23 4.05 -2.30
N LYS A 90 1.90 3.02 -3.09
CA LYS A 90 0.97 1.97 -2.67
C LYS A 90 1.43 1.28 -1.38
N SER A 91 2.72 0.96 -1.28
CA SER A 91 3.32 0.35 -0.09
C SER A 91 3.23 1.28 1.13
N ASP A 92 3.52 2.57 0.94
CA ASP A 92 3.50 3.56 2.02
C ASP A 92 2.08 3.76 2.56
N ARG A 93 1.08 3.92 1.67
CA ARG A 93 -0.33 4.05 2.05
C ARG A 93 -0.86 2.79 2.74
N LEU A 94 -0.47 1.61 2.26
CA LEU A 94 -0.82 0.36 2.91
C LEU A 94 -0.27 0.29 4.33
N LYS A 95 0.99 0.69 4.53
CA LYS A 95 1.60 0.76 5.85
C LYS A 95 0.83 1.69 6.78
N GLN A 96 0.44 2.87 6.28
CA GLN A 96 -0.37 3.84 7.03
C GLN A 96 -1.72 3.25 7.45
N VAL A 97 -2.45 2.60 6.53
CA VAL A 97 -3.72 1.93 6.86
C VAL A 97 -3.53 0.86 7.95
N LEU A 98 -2.47 0.06 7.87
CA LEU A 98 -2.16 -0.95 8.90
C LEU A 98 -1.83 -0.33 10.27
N GLU A 99 -1.07 0.77 10.30
CA GLU A 99 -0.74 1.51 11.53
C GLU A 99 -2.01 2.11 12.18
N LEU A 100 -2.92 2.66 11.38
CA LEU A 100 -4.20 3.19 11.85
C LEU A 100 -5.10 2.09 12.43
N LEU A 101 -5.17 0.93 11.76
CA LEU A 101 -5.95 -0.21 12.24
C LEU A 101 -5.39 -0.80 13.54
N SER A 102 -4.07 -0.88 13.69
CA SER A 102 -3.42 -1.27 14.95
C SER A 102 -3.76 -0.30 16.08
N THR A 103 -3.70 1.01 15.80
CA THR A 103 -4.08 2.04 16.77
C THR A 103 -5.55 1.89 17.16
N LEU A 104 -6.44 1.72 16.18
CA LEU A 104 -7.87 1.51 16.37
C LEU A 104 -8.14 0.28 17.25
N ASN A 105 -7.48 -0.84 16.99
CA ASN A 105 -7.60 -2.05 17.79
C ASN A 105 -7.20 -1.80 19.26
N SER A 106 -6.05 -1.16 19.47
CA SER A 106 -5.59 -0.80 20.82
C SER A 106 -6.58 0.12 21.55
N LEU A 107 -7.19 1.08 20.84
CA LEU A 107 -8.20 1.97 21.40
C LEU A 107 -9.49 1.21 21.74
N CYS A 108 -9.92 0.29 20.89
CA CYS A 108 -11.08 -0.57 21.16
C CYS A 108 -10.87 -1.40 22.42
N LEU A 109 -9.69 -2.03 22.58
CA LEU A 109 -9.33 -2.79 23.79
C LEU A 109 -9.38 -1.92 25.06
N VAL A 110 -8.83 -0.71 25.01
CA VAL A 110 -8.80 0.21 26.17
C VAL A 110 -10.20 0.74 26.49
N LEU A 111 -11.02 1.01 25.48
CA LEU A 111 -12.36 1.57 25.64
C LEU A 111 -13.42 0.49 25.96
N GLY A 112 -13.07 -0.79 25.83
CA GLY A 112 -13.98 -1.93 25.95
C GLY A 112 -14.99 -2.02 24.81
N MET A 113 -14.60 -1.60 23.61
CA MET A 113 -15.42 -1.62 22.39
C MET A 113 -15.14 -2.86 21.54
N ASP A 114 -16.13 -3.31 20.76
CA ASP A 114 -15.95 -4.40 19.81
C ASP A 114 -15.27 -3.88 18.53
N PHE A 115 -14.08 -4.41 18.25
CA PHE A 115 -13.27 -3.99 17.11
C PHE A 115 -13.97 -4.28 15.78
N GLN A 116 -14.62 -5.44 15.64
CA GLN A 116 -15.26 -5.84 14.40
C GLN A 116 -16.43 -4.92 14.05
N ASN A 117 -17.26 -4.56 15.04
CA ASN A 117 -18.34 -3.59 14.85
C ASN A 117 -17.80 -2.21 14.47
N THR A 118 -16.69 -1.78 15.08
CA THR A 118 -16.07 -0.48 14.79
C THR A 118 -15.51 -0.43 13.36
N VAL A 119 -14.84 -1.50 12.91
CA VAL A 119 -14.32 -1.63 11.54
C VAL A 119 -15.46 -1.69 10.51
N ASN A 120 -16.55 -2.41 10.82
CA ASN A 120 -17.72 -2.50 9.95
C ASN A 120 -18.44 -1.15 9.79
N GLU A 121 -18.43 -0.31 10.83
CA GLU A 121 -18.96 1.06 10.79
C GLU A 121 -18.08 2.01 9.96
N VAL A 122 -16.77 1.74 9.88
CA VAL A 122 -15.82 2.50 9.06
C VAL A 122 -15.96 2.16 7.58
N HIS A 123 -15.97 0.86 7.22
CA HIS A 123 -16.31 0.43 5.86
C HIS A 123 -16.83 -1.03 5.84
N PRO A 124 -18.00 -1.32 5.22
CA PRO A 124 -18.59 -2.66 5.22
C PRO A 124 -17.68 -3.76 4.64
N SER A 125 -16.85 -3.43 3.64
CA SER A 125 -15.97 -4.43 3.00
C SER A 125 -14.72 -4.79 3.80
N LEU A 126 -14.38 -4.04 4.86
CA LEU A 126 -13.38 -4.47 5.84
C LEU A 126 -13.93 -5.54 6.80
N GLY A 127 -15.25 -5.68 6.82
CA GLY A 127 -15.99 -6.63 7.65
C GLY A 127 -16.17 -8.03 7.07
N ASP A 128 -15.85 -8.20 5.78
CA ASP A 128 -15.98 -9.49 5.14
C ASP A 128 -14.89 -10.44 5.63
N SER A 129 -15.32 -11.60 6.15
CA SER A 129 -14.53 -12.53 6.98
C SER A 129 -13.23 -13.07 6.36
N ASP A 130 -12.96 -12.78 5.10
CA ASP A 130 -11.71 -13.15 4.43
C ASP A 130 -10.68 -12.01 4.54
N GLY A 131 -11.03 -10.78 4.12
CA GLY A 131 -10.15 -9.60 4.21
C GLY A 131 -9.76 -9.23 5.64
N THR A 132 -10.66 -9.44 6.61
CA THR A 132 -10.34 -9.20 8.02
C THR A 132 -9.23 -10.13 8.53
N LYS A 133 -9.04 -11.35 8.00
CA LYS A 133 -8.04 -12.31 8.53
C LYS A 133 -6.61 -11.88 8.22
N SER A 134 -6.35 -11.45 6.99
CA SER A 134 -5.02 -10.99 6.57
C SER A 134 -4.67 -9.62 7.14
N ILE A 135 -5.66 -8.72 7.22
CA ILE A 135 -5.53 -7.45 7.92
C ILE A 135 -5.24 -7.69 9.40
N ASN A 136 -5.96 -8.61 10.07
CA ASN A 136 -5.70 -8.97 11.45
C ASN A 136 -4.30 -9.57 11.62
N LEU A 137 -3.84 -10.42 10.69
CA LEU A 137 -2.49 -10.98 10.73
C LEU A 137 -1.42 -9.88 10.57
N ALA A 138 -1.57 -8.99 9.60
CA ALA A 138 -0.65 -7.87 9.38
C ALA A 138 -0.65 -6.89 10.57
N THR A 139 -1.82 -6.61 11.14
CA THR A 139 -2.00 -5.78 12.34
C THR A 139 -1.35 -6.44 13.56
N THR A 140 -1.55 -7.75 13.75
CA THR A 140 -0.91 -8.51 14.84
C THR A 140 0.61 -8.50 14.70
N MET A 141 1.13 -8.68 13.48
CA MET A 141 2.58 -8.60 13.23
C MET A 141 3.13 -7.20 13.58
N LEU A 142 2.40 -6.15 13.21
CA LEU A 142 2.77 -4.77 13.51
C LEU A 142 2.73 -4.47 15.02
N GLU A 143 1.70 -4.95 15.73
CA GLU A 143 1.60 -4.86 17.19
C GLU A 143 2.75 -5.57 17.88
N LEU A 144 3.15 -6.74 17.40
CA LEU A 144 4.30 -7.47 17.93
C LEU A 144 5.61 -6.70 17.72
N TRP A 145 5.80 -6.07 16.55
CA TRP A 145 6.97 -5.22 16.31
C TRP A 145 7.01 -3.99 17.21
N ASN A 146 5.86 -3.34 17.40
CA ASN A 146 5.72 -2.21 18.32
C ASN A 146 6.00 -2.62 19.77
N LEU A 147 5.53 -3.80 20.19
CA LEU A 147 5.77 -4.32 21.53
C LEU A 147 7.24 -4.72 21.76
N MET A 148 7.93 -5.15 20.70
CA MET A 148 9.34 -5.56 20.76
C MET A 148 10.31 -4.40 20.51
N ASP A 149 9.84 -3.14 20.38
CA ASP A 149 10.65 -1.98 20.00
C ASP A 149 11.57 -2.25 18.80
N THR A 150 11.08 -3.03 17.82
CA THR A 150 11.90 -3.48 16.69
C THR A 150 12.24 -2.27 15.80
N PRO A 151 13.52 -1.98 15.52
CA PRO A 151 13.91 -0.80 14.74
C PRO A 151 13.35 -0.86 13.30
N VAL A 152 13.01 0.30 12.75
CA VAL A 152 12.30 0.41 11.46
C VAL A 152 13.11 -0.19 10.30
N GLU A 153 14.43 -0.18 10.40
CA GLU A 153 15.36 -0.76 9.42
C GLU A 153 15.21 -2.29 9.36
N GLU A 154 14.97 -2.95 10.50
CA GLU A 154 14.74 -4.39 10.57
C GLU A 154 13.33 -4.77 10.09
N GLN A 155 12.34 -3.91 10.36
CA GLN A 155 10.98 -4.07 9.83
C GLN A 155 10.94 -3.91 8.29
N GLN A 156 11.81 -3.07 7.73
CA GLN A 156 11.90 -2.79 6.29
C GLN A 156 12.17 -4.04 5.46
N ILE A 157 12.90 -5.00 6.02
CA ILE A 157 13.22 -6.30 5.40
C ILE A 157 11.95 -7.15 5.21
N PHE A 158 10.99 -6.99 6.10
CA PHE A 158 9.71 -7.70 6.07
C PHE A 158 8.59 -6.90 5.39
N GLN A 159 8.82 -5.64 4.97
CA GLN A 159 7.81 -4.86 4.25
C GLN A 159 7.38 -5.53 2.96
N ASN A 160 8.31 -6.17 2.24
CA ASN A 160 7.96 -6.97 1.08
C ASN A 160 7.08 -8.16 1.44
N VAL A 161 7.26 -8.76 2.61
CA VAL A 161 6.44 -9.90 3.08
C VAL A 161 5.07 -9.40 3.56
N THR A 162 4.98 -8.31 4.31
CA THR A 162 3.71 -7.72 4.76
C THR A 162 2.91 -7.16 3.58
N CYS A 163 3.57 -6.47 2.65
CA CYS A 163 2.95 -6.00 1.41
C CYS A 163 2.58 -7.16 0.50
N ASN A 164 3.38 -8.22 0.40
CA ASN A 164 2.99 -9.41 -0.36
C ASN A 164 1.90 -10.21 0.35
N ILE A 165 1.80 -10.25 1.68
CA ILE A 165 0.70 -10.93 2.39
C ILE A 165 -0.62 -10.17 2.14
N ALA A 166 -0.60 -8.84 2.20
CA ALA A 166 -1.77 -8.02 1.89
C ALA A 166 -2.07 -7.88 0.38
N ALA A 167 -1.05 -8.02 -0.50
CA ALA A 167 -1.19 -7.92 -1.96
C ALA A 167 -1.30 -9.27 -2.69
N SER A 168 -0.98 -10.40 -2.03
CA SER A 168 -1.03 -11.73 -2.64
C SER A 168 -2.47 -12.21 -2.69
N GLU A 169 -3.00 -12.04 -3.89
CA GLU A 169 -4.16 -12.66 -4.52
C GLU A 169 -5.57 -12.10 -4.26
N GLN A 170 -6.01 -11.63 -3.08
CA GLN A 170 -7.45 -11.25 -2.94
C GLN A 170 -7.87 -10.01 -2.11
N GLU A 171 -7.07 -9.34 -1.28
CA GLU A 171 -7.70 -8.64 -0.13
C GLU A 171 -7.79 -7.10 -0.13
N LEU A 172 -7.21 -6.38 -1.11
CA LEU A 172 -7.43 -4.94 -1.28
C LEU A 172 -7.68 -4.61 -2.76
N LYS A 173 -8.59 -5.35 -3.40
CA LYS A 173 -9.00 -5.08 -4.78
C LYS A 173 -10.12 -4.05 -4.88
N GLU A 174 -10.73 -3.66 -3.76
CA GLU A 174 -11.78 -2.67 -3.81
C GLU A 174 -11.18 -1.28 -4.07
N PRO A 175 -11.69 -0.57 -5.08
CA PRO A 175 -11.29 0.81 -5.34
C PRO A 175 -11.44 1.63 -4.06
N ASN A 176 -10.56 2.62 -3.91
CA ASN A 176 -10.64 3.65 -2.86
C ASN A 176 -10.15 3.23 -1.45
N MET A 177 -9.84 1.96 -1.16
CA MET A 177 -9.33 1.57 0.17
C MET A 177 -7.93 2.13 0.49
N LEU A 178 -7.16 2.49 -0.53
CA LEU A 178 -5.87 3.20 -0.39
C LEU A 178 -5.96 4.66 -0.85
N SER A 179 -7.19 5.18 -1.02
CA SER A 179 -7.38 6.59 -1.35
C SER A 179 -7.05 7.47 -0.15
N GLU A 180 -6.61 8.70 -0.45
CA GLU A 180 -6.35 9.72 0.55
C GLU A 180 -7.62 10.03 1.36
N ASP A 181 -8.77 10.16 0.68
CA ASP A 181 -10.07 10.39 1.32
C ASP A 181 -10.44 9.31 2.35
N PHE A 182 -10.14 8.04 2.06
CA PHE A 182 -10.39 6.94 2.99
C PHE A 182 -9.44 6.98 4.19
N ILE A 183 -8.14 7.22 3.95
CA ILE A 183 -7.13 7.32 4.99
C ILE A 183 -7.48 8.47 5.94
N ASP A 184 -7.79 9.66 5.41
CA ASP A 184 -8.17 10.84 6.19
C ASP A 184 -9.41 10.57 7.06
N TYR A 185 -10.38 9.81 6.55
CA TYR A 185 -11.55 9.41 7.31
C TYR A 185 -11.19 8.50 8.51
N VAL A 186 -10.36 7.47 8.28
CA VAL A 186 -9.93 6.55 9.34
C VAL A 186 -9.09 7.29 10.38
N GLU A 187 -8.20 8.20 9.96
CA GLU A 187 -7.43 9.07 10.85
C GLU A 187 -8.33 9.93 11.74
N GLY A 188 -9.37 10.54 11.16
CA GLY A 188 -10.37 11.30 11.89
C GLY A 188 -11.08 10.47 12.96
N GLU A 189 -11.41 9.21 12.64
CA GLU A 189 -12.08 8.32 13.58
C GLU A 189 -11.15 7.85 14.72
N VAL A 190 -9.89 7.55 14.41
CA VAL A 190 -8.85 7.28 15.43
C VAL A 190 -8.72 8.49 16.37
N PHE A 191 -8.60 9.70 15.83
CA PHE A 191 -8.50 10.92 16.64
C PHE A 191 -9.73 11.13 17.55
N ARG A 192 -10.93 10.85 17.04
CA ARG A 192 -12.18 10.91 17.82
C ARG A 192 -12.14 9.92 19.00
N LEU A 193 -11.68 8.70 18.77
CA LEU A 193 -11.57 7.67 19.80
C LEU A 193 -10.48 7.98 20.84
N GLU A 194 -9.36 8.58 20.43
CA GLU A 194 -8.33 9.07 21.36
C GLU A 194 -8.89 10.14 22.30
N ALA A 195 -9.65 11.10 21.77
CA ALA A 195 -10.31 12.12 22.57
C ALA A 195 -11.32 11.50 23.56
N LEU A 196 -12.07 10.49 23.12
CA LEU A 196 -12.99 9.74 23.99
C LEU A 196 -12.25 9.01 25.11
N LYS A 197 -11.13 8.34 24.80
CA LYS A 197 -10.25 7.68 25.78
C LYS A 197 -9.74 8.67 26.82
N ALA A 198 -9.24 9.84 26.39
CA ALA A 198 -8.75 10.88 27.30
C ALA A 198 -9.87 11.39 28.23
N SER A 199 -11.07 11.63 27.69
CA SER A 199 -12.23 12.08 28.47
C SER A 199 -12.65 11.04 29.52
N LYS A 200 -12.78 9.76 29.13
CA LYS A 200 -13.10 8.67 30.06
C LYS A 200 -12.03 8.51 31.14
N MET A 201 -10.76 8.61 30.79
CA MET A 201 -9.66 8.49 31.76
C MET A 201 -9.69 9.64 32.77
N LYS A 202 -9.96 10.87 32.34
CA LYS A 202 -10.14 12.02 33.23
C LYS A 202 -11.31 11.83 34.20
N GLU A 203 -12.44 11.31 33.72
CA GLU A 203 -13.61 11.00 34.56
C GLU A 203 -13.28 9.94 35.62
N LEU A 204 -12.58 8.86 35.24
CA LEU A 204 -12.17 7.80 36.17
C LEU A 204 -11.23 8.32 37.26
N VAL A 205 -10.27 9.17 36.91
CA VAL A 205 -9.37 9.82 37.88
C VAL A 205 -10.16 10.71 38.85
N PHE A 206 -11.11 11.50 38.33
CA PHE A 206 -11.93 12.36 39.18
C PHE A 206 -12.79 11.54 40.16
N LYS A 207 -13.45 10.48 39.70
CA LYS A 207 -14.24 9.56 40.54
C LYS A 207 -13.40 8.90 41.63
N LYS A 208 -12.18 8.46 41.28
CA LYS A 208 -11.25 7.89 42.26
C LYS A 208 -10.85 8.90 43.33
N SER A 209 -10.50 10.12 42.92
CA SER A 209 -10.13 11.19 43.85
C SER A 209 -11.28 11.58 44.79
N SER A 210 -12.52 11.64 44.30
CA SER A 210 -13.68 11.90 45.16
C SER A 210 -13.95 10.75 46.14
N ALA A 211 -13.84 9.50 45.69
CA ALA A 211 -14.06 8.33 46.54
C ALA A 211 -12.98 8.21 47.64
N ASP A 212 -11.72 8.49 47.28
CA ASP A 212 -10.62 8.53 48.25
C ASP A 212 -10.87 9.63 49.30
N LYS A 213 -11.28 10.84 48.89
CA LYS A 213 -11.60 11.94 49.79
C LYS A 213 -12.75 11.59 50.75
N GLU A 214 -13.84 11.03 50.24
CA GLU A 214 -14.98 10.60 51.07
C GLU A 214 -14.56 9.55 52.11
N LYS A 215 -13.70 8.60 51.72
CA LYS A 215 -13.13 7.61 52.64
C LYS A 215 -12.26 8.25 53.72
N TYR A 216 -11.43 9.24 53.38
CA TYR A 216 -10.65 9.99 54.36
C TYR A 216 -11.52 10.75 55.36
N ASP A 217 -12.56 11.44 54.87
CA ASP A 217 -13.48 12.20 55.71
C ASP A 217 -14.25 11.28 56.68
N LEU A 218 -14.68 10.09 56.23
CA LEU A 218 -15.29 9.06 57.08
C LEU A 218 -14.35 8.57 58.19
N ILE A 219 -13.08 8.32 57.87
CA ILE A 219 -12.07 7.88 58.84
C ILE A 219 -11.83 8.95 59.91
N LEU A 220 -11.77 10.22 59.51
CA LEU A 220 -11.60 11.35 60.43
C LEU A 220 -12.81 11.50 61.36
N ALA A 221 -14.03 11.36 60.83
CA ALA A 221 -15.25 11.42 61.63
C ALA A 221 -15.30 10.29 62.68
N GLU A 222 -14.95 9.05 62.28
CA GLU A 222 -14.96 7.91 63.20
C GLU A 222 -13.89 8.02 64.31
N ARG A 223 -12.72 8.59 64.00
CA ARG A 223 -11.69 8.89 65.00
C ARG A 223 -12.16 9.96 65.99
N CYS A 224 -12.75 11.05 65.51
CA CYS A 224 -13.28 12.11 66.37
C CYS A 224 -14.37 11.59 67.33
N SER A 225 -15.23 10.67 66.89
CA SER A 225 -16.23 10.05 67.77
C SER A 225 -15.62 9.13 68.83
N LYS A 226 -14.51 8.45 68.54
CA LYS A 226 -13.83 7.57 69.50
C LYS A 226 -13.03 8.33 70.56
N ASP A 227 -12.49 9.50 70.22
CA ASP A 227 -11.75 10.36 71.17
C ASP A 227 -12.68 11.14 72.13
N MET A 228 -14.01 11.08 71.93
CA MET A 228 -15.02 11.81 72.70
C MET A 228 -15.76 10.95 73.75
N ILE A 229 -15.46 9.65 73.84
CA ILE A 229 -16.00 8.67 74.82
C ILE A 229 -14.88 8.28 75.78
#